data_AF-A0A318VUN9-F1
#
_entry.id   AF-A0A318VUN9-F1
#
_cell.length_a   1.000
_cell.length_b   1.000
_cell.length_c   1.000
_cell.angle_alpha   90.00
_cell.angle_beta   90.00
_cell.angle_gamma   90.00
#
_symmetry.space_group_name_H-M   'P 1'
#
loop_
_entity.id
_entity.type
_entity.pdbx_description
1 polymer ?
#
loop_
_entity_poly.entity_id
_entity_poly.type
_entity_poly.pdbx_seq_one_letter_code
_entity_poly.pdbx_strand_id
1 'polypeptide(L)'
;MAETRADAEQAFDAFLAAYGDKYPKAADTLAKDREDLLAFYDFPAPHWQSIRTTNPIESTFATVRLRTAKTRGCVTRNGVTFIDGIEQTEPTNDEGSSITDRSAA
;
A
#
# COMPACT_ATOMS: atom_id res chain seq x y z
N MET A 1 19.33 -15.78 4.08
CA MET A 1 18.52 -15.25 2.95
C MET A 1 19.13 -15.85 1.70
N ALA A 2 18.33 -16.46 0.82
CA ALA A 2 18.86 -16.98 -0.43
C ALA A 2 19.53 -15.84 -1.21
N GLU A 3 20.83 -15.99 -1.49
CA GLU A 3 21.65 -14.98 -2.19
C GLU A 3 21.43 -15.03 -3.71
N THR A 4 20.83 -16.12 -4.20
CA THR A 4 20.60 -16.38 -5.62
C THR A 4 19.19 -16.89 -5.87
N ARG A 5 18.69 -16.69 -7.10
CA ARG A 5 17.37 -17.17 -7.55
C ARG A 5 17.22 -18.69 -7.39
N ALA A 6 18.29 -19.45 -7.69
CA ALA A 6 18.27 -20.92 -7.60
C ALA A 6 18.06 -21.43 -6.15
N ASP A 7 18.69 -20.78 -5.18
CA ASP A 7 18.54 -21.12 -3.77
C ASP A 7 17.13 -20.75 -3.23
N ALA A 8 16.54 -19.69 -3.79
CA ALA A 8 15.16 -19.29 -3.50
C ALA A 8 14.14 -20.31 -4.06
N GLU A 9 14.36 -20.83 -5.26
CA GLU A 9 13.53 -21.88 -5.86
C GLU A 9 13.56 -23.16 -5.03
N GLN A 10 14.74 -23.59 -4.57
CA GLN A 10 14.87 -24.77 -3.71
C GLN A 10 14.15 -24.59 -2.37
N ALA A 11 14.27 -23.41 -1.76
CA ALA A 11 13.55 -23.09 -0.52
C ALA A 11 12.02 -23.06 -0.72
N PHE A 12 11.57 -22.62 -1.90
CA PHE A 12 10.14 -22.57 -2.25
C PHE A 12 9.55 -23.98 -2.42
N ASP A 13 10.26 -24.87 -3.11
CA ASP A 13 9.83 -26.26 -3.26
C ASP A 13 9.79 -26.98 -1.90
N ALA A 14 10.76 -26.70 -1.01
CA ALA A 14 10.74 -27.21 0.37
C ALA A 14 9.54 -26.67 1.19
N PHE A 15 9.15 -25.41 0.98
CA PHE A 15 7.98 -24.81 1.62
C PHE A 15 6.68 -25.46 1.14
N LEU A 16 6.52 -25.67 -0.18
CA LEU A 16 5.36 -26.34 -0.74
C LEU A 16 5.23 -27.78 -0.21
N ALA A 17 6.34 -28.53 -0.13
CA ALA A 17 6.35 -29.87 0.43
C ALA A 17 5.95 -29.90 1.91
N ALA A 18 6.37 -28.91 2.70
CA ALA A 18 6.09 -28.87 4.14
C ALA A 18 4.67 -28.36 4.49
N TYR A 19 4.11 -27.46 3.67
CA TYR A 19 2.85 -26.77 3.99
C TYR A 19 1.68 -27.10 3.06
N GLY A 20 1.92 -27.84 1.97
CA GLY A 20 0.88 -28.26 1.02
C GLY A 20 -0.27 -29.02 1.69
N ASP A 21 0.05 -29.91 2.64
CA ASP A 21 -0.96 -30.72 3.34
C ASP A 21 -1.82 -29.90 4.32
N LYS A 22 -1.26 -28.80 4.88
CA LYS A 22 -1.97 -27.96 5.86
C LYS A 22 -2.85 -26.92 5.19
N TYR A 23 -2.39 -26.33 4.07
CA TYR A 23 -3.05 -25.21 3.42
C TYR A 23 -3.06 -25.37 1.90
N PRO A 24 -3.88 -26.27 1.34
CA PRO A 24 -3.87 -26.58 -0.08
C PRO A 24 -4.17 -25.35 -0.95
N LYS A 25 -5.15 -24.52 -0.55
CA LYS A 25 -5.51 -23.30 -1.30
C LYS A 25 -4.39 -22.25 -1.32
N ALA A 26 -3.64 -22.13 -0.23
CA ALA A 26 -2.55 -21.17 -0.15
C ALA A 26 -1.36 -21.64 -1.00
N ALA A 27 -1.03 -22.93 -0.90
CA ALA A 27 0.02 -23.57 -1.70
C ALA A 27 -0.29 -23.48 -3.21
N ASP A 28 -1.54 -23.70 -3.62
CA ASP A 28 -1.96 -23.58 -5.03
C ASP A 28 -1.82 -22.15 -5.57
N THR A 29 -2.08 -21.14 -4.74
CA THR A 29 -1.95 -19.73 -5.15
C THR A 29 -0.48 -19.35 -5.26
N LEU A 30 0.33 -19.75 -4.27
CA LEU A 30 1.77 -19.57 -4.28
C LEU A 30 2.42 -20.24 -5.51
N ALA A 31 2.01 -21.46 -5.84
CA ALA A 31 2.55 -22.20 -6.98
C ALA A 31 2.25 -21.52 -8.34
N LYS A 32 1.08 -20.88 -8.47
CA LYS A 32 0.71 -20.14 -9.69
C LYS A 32 1.54 -18.89 -9.89
N ASP A 33 1.78 -18.16 -8.81
CA ASP A 33 2.47 -16.86 -8.84
C ASP A 33 4.00 -17.01 -8.63
N ARG A 34 4.55 -18.21 -8.89
CA ARG A 34 5.97 -18.54 -8.69
C ARG A 34 6.92 -17.58 -9.40
N GLU A 35 6.64 -17.26 -10.66
CA GLU A 35 7.51 -16.39 -11.47
C GLU A 35 7.49 -14.94 -10.98
N ASP A 36 6.31 -14.43 -10.59
CA ASP A 36 6.15 -13.06 -10.10
C ASP A 36 6.82 -12.86 -8.73
N LEU A 37 6.81 -13.89 -7.88
CA LEU A 37 7.50 -13.88 -6.59
C LEU A 37 9.03 -13.92 -6.74
N LEU A 38 9.55 -14.50 -7.82
CA LEU A 38 10.98 -14.62 -8.10
C LEU A 38 11.54 -13.46 -8.94
N ALA A 39 10.70 -12.69 -9.64
CA ALA A 39 11.10 -11.48 -10.39
C ALA A 39 11.79 -10.42 -9.52
N PHE A 40 11.61 -10.49 -8.20
CA PHE A 40 12.32 -9.68 -7.23
C PHE A 40 13.86 -9.83 -7.29
N TYR A 41 14.37 -11.00 -7.67
CA TYR A 41 15.80 -11.28 -7.75
C TYR A 41 16.50 -10.60 -8.94
N ASP A 42 15.74 -10.03 -9.88
CA ASP A 42 16.28 -9.28 -11.02
C ASP A 42 16.76 -7.87 -10.64
N PHE A 43 16.40 -7.39 -9.43
CA PHE A 43 16.80 -6.08 -8.92
C PHE A 43 18.12 -6.14 -8.13
N PRO A 44 18.92 -5.06 -8.15
CA PRO A 44 20.19 -5.03 -7.43
C PRO A 44 20.03 -5.13 -5.91
N ALA A 45 20.94 -5.89 -5.28
CA ALA A 45 20.96 -6.23 -3.85
C ALA A 45 20.64 -5.10 -2.84
N PRO A 46 21.09 -3.83 -3.00
CA PRO A 46 20.73 -2.77 -2.05
C PRO A 46 19.22 -2.52 -1.93
N HIS A 47 18.43 -2.81 -2.97
CA HIS A 47 16.98 -2.56 -2.98
C HIS A 47 16.18 -3.67 -2.29
N TRP A 48 16.83 -4.80 -1.99
CA TRP A 48 16.16 -5.98 -1.46
C TRP A 48 15.49 -5.77 -0.11
N GLN A 49 16.06 -4.93 0.74
CA GLN A 49 15.47 -4.60 2.04
C GLN A 49 14.22 -3.72 1.89
N SER A 50 14.24 -2.79 0.94
CA SER A 50 13.11 -1.89 0.69
C SER A 50 11.92 -2.58 0.03
N ILE A 51 12.15 -3.59 -0.80
CA ILE A 51 11.06 -4.30 -1.49
C ILE A 51 10.43 -5.36 -0.57
N ARG A 52 11.20 -5.97 0.34
CA ARG A 52 10.65 -6.94 1.30
C ARG A 52 9.85 -6.33 2.45
N THR A 53 9.93 -5.02 2.67
CA THR A 53 9.17 -4.39 3.75
C THR A 53 7.71 -4.18 3.34
N THR A 54 6.80 -4.72 4.15
CA THR A 54 5.36 -4.47 4.00
C THR A 54 4.92 -3.17 4.69
N ASN A 55 5.82 -2.49 5.42
CA ASN A 55 5.50 -1.29 6.20
C ASN A 55 4.84 -0.18 5.38
N PRO A 56 5.29 0.14 4.14
CA PRO A 56 4.67 1.21 3.37
C PRO A 56 3.18 0.94 3.04
N ILE A 57 2.85 -0.33 2.81
CA ILE A 57 1.49 -0.78 2.51
C ILE A 57 0.71 -0.93 3.82
N GLU A 58 1.25 -1.64 4.79
CA GLU A 58 0.56 -1.94 6.04
C GLU A 58 0.30 -0.70 6.90
N SER A 59 1.27 0.20 7.03
CA SER A 59 1.12 1.42 7.85
C SER A 59 0.04 2.35 7.31
N THR A 60 -0.01 2.53 5.99
CA THR A 60 -1.04 3.36 5.34
C THR A 60 -2.42 2.71 5.48
N PHE A 61 -2.55 1.41 5.16
CA PHE A 61 -3.81 0.68 5.33
C PHE A 61 -4.28 0.58 6.79
N ALA A 62 -3.37 0.58 7.77
CA ALA A 62 -3.73 0.58 9.19
C ALA A 62 -4.51 1.86 9.56
N THR A 63 -4.07 3.03 9.07
CA THR A 63 -4.77 4.30 9.30
C THR A 63 -6.13 4.34 8.62
N VAL A 64 -6.23 3.84 7.39
CA VAL A 64 -7.49 3.73 6.65
C VAL A 64 -8.46 2.84 7.43
N ARG A 65 -8.04 1.62 7.81
CA ARG A 65 -8.87 0.69 8.58
C ARG A 65 -9.34 1.28 9.90
N LEU A 66 -8.46 2.01 10.61
CA LEU A 66 -8.81 2.69 11.86
C LEU A 66 -9.91 3.74 11.64
N ARG A 67 -9.79 4.58 10.60
CA ARG A 67 -10.77 5.62 10.25
C ARG A 67 -12.09 5.01 9.78
N THR A 68 -12.05 3.94 8.99
CA THR A 68 -13.25 3.23 8.55
C THR A 68 -13.96 2.56 9.72
N ALA A 69 -13.22 1.91 10.64
CA ALA A 69 -13.80 1.28 11.82
C ALA A 69 -14.52 2.29 12.73
N LYS A 70 -13.93 3.49 12.92
CA LYS A 70 -14.53 4.57 13.71
C LYS A 70 -15.79 5.17 13.07
N THR A 71 -15.90 5.12 11.75
CA THR A 71 -17.00 5.73 10.99
C THR A 71 -18.05 4.71 10.51
N ARG A 72 -17.89 3.42 10.85
CA ARG A 72 -18.84 2.35 10.48
C ARG A 72 -20.25 2.71 10.98
N GLY A 73 -21.17 2.95 10.03
CA GLY A 73 -22.58 3.26 10.29
C GLY A 73 -23.00 4.72 10.08
N CYS A 74 -22.07 5.65 9.89
CA CYS A 74 -22.36 7.09 9.77
C CYS A 74 -22.35 7.63 8.32
N VAL A 75 -21.86 6.85 7.35
CA VAL A 75 -21.54 7.35 5.99
C VAL A 75 -22.32 6.67 4.87
N THR A 76 -23.01 7.46 4.06
CA THR A 76 -23.50 7.10 2.72
C THR A 76 -22.33 6.91 1.74
N ARG A 77 -22.54 6.22 0.62
CA ARG A 77 -21.48 5.83 -0.36
C ARG A 77 -20.52 6.97 -0.77
N ASN A 78 -21.00 8.22 -0.84
CA ASN A 78 -20.19 9.41 -1.17
C ASN A 78 -19.32 9.92 0.00
N GLY A 79 -19.68 9.62 1.26
CA GLY A 79 -18.91 10.02 2.44
C GLY A 79 -17.64 9.20 2.64
N VAL A 80 -17.60 7.95 2.15
CA VAL A 80 -16.40 7.09 2.21
C VAL A 80 -15.22 7.71 1.45
N THR A 81 -15.49 8.40 0.34
CA THR A 81 -14.46 9.15 -0.41
C THR A 81 -13.89 10.35 0.35
N PHE A 82 -14.66 10.98 1.26
CA PHE A 82 -14.18 12.12 2.05
C PHE A 82 -13.31 11.70 3.24
N ILE A 83 -13.58 10.56 3.87
CA ILE A 83 -12.75 10.05 4.99
C ILE A 83 -11.41 9.47 4.53
N ASP A 84 -11.34 8.97 3.29
CA ASP A 84 -10.11 8.50 2.64
C ASP A 84 -9.42 9.60 1.81
N GLY A 85 -9.99 10.81 1.80
CA GLY A 85 -9.55 11.95 1.01
C GLY A 85 -8.27 12.58 1.56
N ILE A 86 -7.18 12.31 0.86
CA ILE A 86 -5.93 13.05 0.87
C ILE A 86 -6.24 14.53 0.57
N GLU A 87 -5.73 15.40 1.44
CA GLU A 87 -5.69 16.85 1.29
C GLU A 87 -5.01 17.20 -0.04
N GLN A 88 -5.81 17.62 -1.02
CA GLN A 88 -5.37 18.50 -2.11
C GLN A 88 -6.12 19.83 -1.93
N THR A 89 -5.80 20.54 -0.85
CA THR A 89 -5.96 21.99 -0.84
C THR A 89 -4.72 22.56 -1.52
N GLU A 90 -4.87 22.91 -2.79
CA GLU A 90 -3.95 23.80 -3.49
C GLU A 90 -3.68 25.03 -2.60
N PRO A 91 -2.41 25.44 -2.39
CA PRO A 91 -2.13 26.64 -1.62
C PRO A 91 -2.57 27.85 -2.46
N THR A 92 -3.73 28.42 -2.12
CA THR A 92 -4.06 29.79 -2.54
C THR A 92 -3.14 30.73 -1.79
N ASN A 93 -1.96 30.99 -2.36
CA ASN A 93 -1.09 32.05 -1.90
C ASN A 93 -1.70 33.41 -2.29
N ASP A 94 -2.14 34.09 -1.25
CA ASP A 94 -2.28 35.53 -1.09
C ASP A 94 -1.30 36.39 -1.94
N GLU A 95 -1.78 37.45 -2.56
CA GLU A 95 -1.67 38.83 -2.03
C GLU A 95 -2.01 39.89 -3.09
N GLY A 96 -2.73 40.94 -2.64
CA GLY A 96 -2.32 42.30 -2.97
C GLY A 96 -3.33 43.20 -3.69
N SER A 97 -3.71 44.27 -2.98
CA SER A 97 -4.22 45.56 -3.48
C SER A 97 -5.67 45.61 -3.97
N SER A 98 -6.52 46.54 -3.53
CA SER A 98 -6.22 47.87 -3.01
C SER A 98 -7.44 48.45 -2.28
N ILE A 99 -7.15 49.16 -1.20
CA ILE A 99 -7.95 50.28 -0.70
C ILE A 99 -8.21 51.23 -1.88
N THR A 100 -9.47 51.55 -2.18
CA THR A 100 -9.97 52.93 -2.39
C THR A 100 -11.45 53.00 -2.79
N ASP A 101 -12.15 53.88 -2.07
CA ASP A 101 -13.23 54.78 -2.51
C ASP A 101 -14.72 54.41 -2.45
N ARG A 102 -15.49 55.45 -2.09
CA ARG A 102 -16.95 55.68 -2.03
C ARG A 102 -17.63 55.36 -0.70
N SER A 103 -17.87 56.32 0.20
CA SER A 103 -18.60 57.59 0.03
C SER A 103 -19.97 57.42 -0.64
N ALA A 104 -21.02 57.70 0.15
CA ALA A 104 -22.31 58.30 -0.20
C ALA A 104 -23.55 57.54 0.32
N ALA A 105 -24.43 58.36 0.92
CA ALA A 105 -25.82 58.16 1.37
C ALA A 105 -26.03 57.51 2.75
#